data_AF-A0A7W1TBH1-F1
#
_entry.id   AF-A0A7W1TBH1-F1
#
_cell.length_a   1.000
_cell.length_b   1.000
_cell.length_c   1.000
_cell.angle_alpha   90.00
_cell.angle_beta   90.00
_cell.angle_gamma   90.00
#
_symmetry.space_group_name_H-M   'P 1'
#
loop_
_entity.id
_entity.type
_entity.pdbx_description
1 polymer ?
#
loop_
_entity_poly.entity_id
_entity_poly.type
_entity_poly.pdbx_seq_one_letter_code
_entity_poly.pdbx_strand_id
1 'polypeptide(L)'
;MNKATLVAILMLAVLAAGAMLVNRSLRSATDRPAVQRLASQARLKEFATALQAYRDHHQAWPDGLGQLLRDAHLGIMAPAVRGAGVYRYRRPPPDAPADYVVMWSDTNHAGIARGEPWGAAGEVAKDDVPPIAYVLTLGGEVEGLDEAGFKRRAPAPAPPAP
;
A
#
# COMPACT_ATOMS: atom_id res chain seq x y z
N MET A 1 -37.80 -11.77 34.22
CA MET A 1 -37.17 -11.75 32.88
C MET A 1 -38.00 -12.64 31.96
N ASN A 2 -38.57 -12.09 30.88
CA ASN A 2 -39.54 -12.83 30.04
C ASN A 2 -38.82 -13.58 28.89
N LYS A 3 -39.45 -14.64 28.35
CA LYS A 3 -38.88 -15.48 27.27
C LYS A 3 -38.49 -14.66 26.04
N ALA A 4 -39.22 -13.59 25.73
CA ALA A 4 -38.93 -12.69 24.61
C ALA A 4 -37.61 -11.91 24.80
N THR A 5 -37.31 -11.44 26.02
CA THR A 5 -36.03 -10.79 26.35
C THR A 5 -34.87 -11.78 26.21
N LEU A 6 -35.08 -13.03 26.61
CA LEU A 6 -34.06 -14.08 26.55
C LEU A 6 -33.74 -14.46 25.11
N VAL A 7 -34.75 -14.53 24.22
CA VAL A 7 -34.58 -14.77 22.78
C VAL A 7 -33.90 -13.59 22.08
N ALA A 8 -34.25 -12.35 22.43
CA ALA A 8 -33.63 -11.15 21.86
C ALA A 8 -32.13 -11.05 22.22
N ILE A 9 -31.76 -11.35 23.47
CA ILE A 9 -30.36 -11.41 23.90
C ILE A 9 -29.60 -12.50 23.13
N LEU A 10 -30.21 -13.67 22.92
CA LEU A 10 -29.59 -14.78 22.19
C LEU A 10 -29.36 -14.43 20.72
N MET A 11 -30.32 -13.79 20.05
CA MET A 11 -30.14 -13.32 18.67
C MET A 11 -29.05 -12.26 18.55
N LEU A 12 -28.99 -11.30 19.48
CA LEU A 12 -27.93 -10.29 19.52
C LEU A 12 -26.55 -10.91 19.71
N ALA A 13 -26.44 -11.92 20.57
CA ALA A 13 -25.18 -12.64 20.79
C ALA A 13 -24.72 -13.39 19.53
N VAL A 14 -25.64 -14.04 18.80
CA VAL A 14 -25.34 -14.74 17.54
C VAL A 14 -24.92 -13.77 16.43
N LEU A 15 -25.61 -12.63 16.30
CA LEU A 15 -25.25 -11.59 15.32
C LEU A 15 -23.89 -10.97 15.63
N ALA A 16 -23.61 -10.67 16.91
CA ALA A 16 -22.32 -10.13 17.34
C ALA A 16 -21.18 -11.15 17.10
N ALA A 17 -21.40 -12.43 17.40
CA ALA A 17 -20.44 -13.49 17.13
C ALA A 17 -20.17 -13.67 15.63
N GLY A 18 -21.22 -13.63 14.80
CA GLY A 18 -21.11 -13.68 13.34
C GLY A 18 -20.31 -12.50 12.77
N ALA A 19 -20.58 -11.28 13.25
CA ALA A 19 -19.84 -10.09 12.84
C ALA A 19 -18.36 -10.14 13.27
N MET A 20 -18.06 -10.67 14.47
CA MET A 20 -16.68 -10.85 14.92
C MET A 20 -15.91 -11.87 14.09
N LEU A 21 -16.55 -12.99 13.70
CA LEU A 21 -15.94 -14.01 12.83
C LEU A 21 -15.63 -13.45 11.43
N VAL A 22 -16.56 -12.69 10.85
CA VAL A 22 -16.35 -12.03 9.55
C VAL A 22 -15.26 -10.95 9.64
N ASN A 23 -15.23 -10.15 10.70
CA ASN A 23 -14.18 -9.15 10.89
C ASN A 23 -12.79 -9.80 11.05
N ARG A 24 -12.71 -10.95 11.74
CA ARG A 24 -11.47 -11.71 11.91
C ARG A 24 -11.00 -12.34 10.59
N SER A 25 -11.92 -12.87 9.78
CA SER A 25 -11.58 -13.43 8.46
C SER A 25 -11.18 -12.35 7.45
N LEU A 26 -11.81 -11.19 7.49
CA LEU A 26 -11.42 -10.03 6.68
C LEU A 26 -10.04 -9.49 7.09
N ARG A 27 -9.77 -9.40 8.40
CA ARG A 27 -8.42 -9.07 8.90
C ARG A 27 -7.40 -10.10 8.43
N SER A 28 -7.65 -11.40 8.61
CA SER A 28 -6.68 -12.42 8.16
C SER A 28 -6.47 -12.43 6.65
N ALA A 29 -7.50 -12.08 5.85
CA ALA A 29 -7.38 -11.94 4.40
C ALA A 29 -6.55 -10.71 3.99
N THR A 30 -6.72 -9.57 4.66
CA THR A 30 -5.94 -8.34 4.42
C THR A 30 -4.51 -8.41 4.94
N ASP A 31 -4.23 -9.33 5.86
CA ASP A 31 -2.89 -9.59 6.39
C ASP A 31 -2.03 -10.42 5.44
N ARG A 32 -2.62 -10.99 4.39
CA ARG A 32 -1.90 -11.80 3.41
C ARG A 32 -0.92 -10.95 2.62
N PRO A 33 0.34 -11.37 2.49
CA PRO A 33 1.35 -10.63 1.73
C PRO A 33 0.92 -10.30 0.29
N ALA A 34 0.22 -11.21 -0.40
CA ALA A 34 -0.27 -10.96 -1.75
C ALA A 34 -1.28 -9.81 -1.83
N VAL A 35 -2.21 -9.74 -0.87
CA VAL A 35 -3.22 -8.67 -0.81
C VAL A 35 -2.54 -7.34 -0.51
N GLN A 36 -1.56 -7.33 0.39
CA GLN A 36 -0.76 -6.14 0.68
C GLN A 36 0.01 -5.66 -0.55
N ARG A 37 0.64 -6.56 -1.29
CA ARG A 37 1.36 -6.24 -2.53
C ARG A 37 0.41 -5.66 -3.60
N LEU A 38 -0.77 -6.24 -3.78
CA LEU A 38 -1.79 -5.72 -4.70
C LEU A 38 -2.29 -4.33 -4.26
N ALA A 39 -2.55 -4.15 -2.96
CA ALA A 39 -2.96 -2.85 -2.42
C ALA A 39 -1.89 -1.77 -2.65
N SER A 40 -0.61 -2.10 -2.48
CA SER A 40 0.52 -1.21 -2.77
C SER A 40 0.58 -0.81 -4.24
N GLN A 41 0.45 -1.77 -5.16
CA GLN A 41 0.43 -1.46 -6.59
C GLN A 41 -0.76 -0.59 -6.98
N ALA A 42 -1.96 -0.90 -6.48
CA ALA A 42 -3.15 -0.10 -6.72
C ALA A 42 -2.97 1.33 -6.18
N ARG A 43 -2.39 1.46 -4.99
CA ARG A 43 -2.08 2.75 -4.37
C ARG A 43 -1.10 3.58 -5.21
N LEU A 44 -0.03 2.97 -5.70
CA LEU A 44 0.94 3.67 -6.53
C LEU A 44 0.36 4.08 -7.89
N LYS A 45 -0.56 3.28 -8.46
CA LYS A 45 -1.32 3.68 -9.67
C LYS A 45 -2.23 4.88 -9.40
N GLU A 46 -2.90 4.93 -8.25
CA GLU A 46 -3.69 6.09 -7.83
C GLU A 46 -2.80 7.35 -7.74
N PHE A 47 -1.62 7.23 -7.14
CA PHE A 47 -0.65 8.33 -7.09
C PHE A 47 -0.09 8.71 -8.47
N ALA A 48 0.13 7.76 -9.37
CA ALA A 48 0.56 8.05 -10.74
C ALA A 48 -0.47 8.91 -11.47
N THR A 49 -1.75 8.55 -11.38
CA THR A 49 -2.87 9.34 -11.93
C THR A 49 -2.93 10.73 -11.29
N ALA A 50 -2.81 10.81 -9.96
CA ALA A 50 -2.84 12.10 -9.25
C ALA A 50 -1.69 13.01 -9.66
N LEU A 51 -0.47 12.47 -9.78
CA LEU A 51 0.71 13.23 -10.23
C LEU A 51 0.54 13.72 -11.66
N GLN A 52 0.01 12.88 -12.54
CA GLN A 52 -0.25 13.27 -13.92
C GLN A 52 -1.28 14.40 -13.98
N ALA A 53 -2.42 14.25 -13.29
CA ALA A 53 -3.46 15.28 -13.24
C ALA A 53 -2.93 16.60 -12.67
N TYR A 54 -2.12 16.53 -11.61
CA TYR A 54 -1.46 17.71 -11.04
C TYR A 54 -0.58 18.41 -12.06
N ARG A 55 0.26 17.65 -12.79
CA ARG A 55 1.15 18.20 -13.81
C ARG A 55 0.38 18.81 -14.97
N ASP A 56 -0.71 18.19 -15.39
CA ASP A 56 -1.54 18.72 -16.48
C ASP A 56 -2.19 20.05 -16.09
N HIS A 57 -2.63 20.19 -14.84
CA HIS A 57 -3.26 21.41 -14.35
C HIS A 57 -2.26 22.54 -14.03
N HIS A 58 -1.18 22.21 -13.33
CA HIS A 58 -0.24 23.20 -12.78
C HIS A 58 1.00 23.42 -13.67
N GLN A 59 1.21 22.58 -14.68
CA GLN A 59 2.42 22.58 -15.52
C GLN A 59 3.73 22.49 -14.70
N ALA A 60 3.63 21.88 -13.51
CA ALA A 60 4.71 21.77 -12.55
C ALA A 60 4.57 20.48 -11.73
N TRP A 61 5.65 20.09 -11.06
CA TRP A 61 5.60 19.02 -10.07
C TRP A 61 5.13 19.56 -8.71
N PRO A 62 4.42 18.77 -7.89
CA PRO A 62 4.13 19.18 -6.53
C PRO A 62 5.44 19.30 -5.74
N ASP A 63 5.53 20.31 -4.87
CA ASP A 63 6.70 20.54 -4.02
C ASP A 63 6.83 19.49 -2.92
N GLY A 64 5.71 18.85 -2.56
CA GLY A 64 5.69 17.77 -1.59
C GLY A 64 4.40 16.96 -1.61
N LEU A 65 4.42 15.83 -0.93
CA LEU A 65 3.30 14.89 -0.89
C LEU A 65 2.01 15.54 -0.36
N GLY A 66 2.11 16.43 0.63
CA GLY A 66 0.94 17.12 1.19
C GLY A 66 0.21 18.01 0.17
N GLN A 67 0.93 18.59 -0.80
CA GLN A 67 0.32 19.38 -1.87
C GLN A 67 -0.44 18.47 -2.84
N LEU A 68 0.20 17.37 -3.25
CA LEU A 68 -0.42 16.36 -4.10
C LEU A 68 -1.70 15.80 -3.46
N LEU A 69 -1.65 15.44 -2.17
CA LEU A 69 -2.81 14.90 -1.46
C LEU A 69 -3.99 15.88 -1.42
N ARG A 70 -3.73 17.16 -1.16
CA ARG A 70 -4.78 18.20 -1.13
C ARG A 70 -5.41 18.39 -2.50
N ASP A 71 -4.60 18.51 -3.54
CA ASP A 71 -5.07 18.75 -4.91
C ASP A 71 -5.89 17.56 -5.44
N ALA A 72 -5.41 16.34 -5.20
CA ALA A 72 -6.09 15.11 -5.58
C ALA A 72 -7.22 14.70 -4.62
N HIS A 73 -7.52 15.50 -3.59
CA HIS A 73 -8.53 15.20 -2.56
C HIS A 73 -8.34 13.83 -1.88
N LEU A 74 -7.09 13.40 -1.73
CA LEU A 74 -6.72 12.15 -1.09
C LEU A 74 -6.61 12.33 0.43
N GLY A 75 -7.04 11.31 1.18
CA GLY A 75 -6.96 11.31 2.63
C GLY A 75 -5.52 11.37 3.15
N ILE A 76 -5.33 11.90 4.36
CA ILE A 76 -4.00 12.01 5.00
C ILE A 76 -3.30 10.66 5.20
N MET A 77 -4.06 9.57 5.26
CA MET A 77 -3.55 8.19 5.39
C MET A 77 -3.36 7.50 4.04
N ALA A 78 -3.67 8.16 2.91
CA ALA A 78 -3.48 7.60 1.58
C ALA A 78 -2.05 7.09 1.31
N PRO A 79 -0.97 7.74 1.83
CA PRO A 79 0.38 7.21 1.64
C PRO A 79 0.68 5.93 2.43
N ALA A 80 -0.14 5.55 3.42
CA ALA A 80 0.12 4.39 4.25
C ALA A 80 -0.49 3.12 3.65
N VAL A 81 0.35 2.10 3.42
CA VAL A 81 -0.10 0.77 3.00
C VAL A 81 0.49 -0.28 3.91
N ARG A 82 -0.37 -1.19 4.39
CA ARG A 82 0.06 -2.28 5.26
C ARG A 82 1.10 -3.17 4.56
N GLY A 83 2.19 -3.45 5.24
CA GLY A 83 3.32 -4.23 4.70
C GLY A 83 4.32 -3.42 3.86
N ALA A 84 3.97 -2.20 3.43
CA ALA A 84 4.89 -1.27 2.76
C ALA A 84 5.30 -0.09 3.67
N GLY A 85 4.53 0.19 4.72
CA GLY A 85 4.74 1.36 5.55
C GLY A 85 4.15 2.61 4.90
N VAL A 86 4.90 3.71 4.89
CA VAL A 86 4.47 4.99 4.32
C VAL A 86 5.20 5.22 3.00
N TYR A 87 4.45 5.60 1.97
CA TYR A 87 5.00 6.07 0.71
C TYR A 87 5.57 7.47 0.86
N ARG A 88 6.82 7.64 0.42
CA ARG A 88 7.52 8.90 0.32
C ARG A 88 7.45 9.42 -1.11
N TYR A 89 7.59 10.72 -1.24
CA TYR A 89 7.64 11.41 -2.52
C TYR A 89 8.90 12.26 -2.58
N ARG A 90 9.53 12.31 -3.75
CA ARG A 90 10.53 13.32 -4.10
C ARG A 90 10.18 13.93 -5.44
N ARG A 91 10.34 15.23 -5.52
CA ARG A 91 10.28 15.96 -6.77
C ARG A 91 11.42 15.49 -7.68
N PRO A 92 11.16 15.15 -8.95
CA PRO A 92 12.23 14.82 -9.88
C PRO A 92 13.05 16.08 -10.22
N PRO A 93 14.38 15.97 -10.39
CA PRO A 93 15.18 17.05 -10.98
C PRO A 93 14.81 17.25 -12.46
N PRO A 94 15.13 18.42 -13.05
CA PRO A 94 14.73 18.78 -14.42
C PRO A 94 15.12 17.75 -15.50
N ASP A 95 16.29 17.13 -15.35
CA ASP A 95 16.85 16.17 -16.32
C ASP A 95 16.82 14.72 -15.80
N ALA A 96 15.90 14.40 -14.90
CA ALA A 96 15.75 13.03 -14.41
C ALA A 96 15.40 12.05 -15.55
N PRO A 97 16.04 10.87 -15.62
CA PRO A 97 15.66 9.84 -16.56
C PRO A 97 14.28 9.26 -16.22
N ALA A 98 13.61 8.63 -17.20
CA ALA A 98 12.25 8.10 -17.03
C ALA A 98 12.13 7.03 -15.92
N ASP A 99 13.21 6.30 -15.65
CA ASP A 99 13.30 5.28 -14.59
C ASP A 99 13.59 5.87 -13.19
N TYR A 100 13.70 7.21 -13.07
CA TYR A 100 13.90 7.88 -11.81
C TYR A 100 12.71 7.65 -10.88
N VAL A 101 12.96 7.07 -9.69
CA VAL A 101 11.91 6.80 -8.71
C VAL A 101 11.37 8.10 -8.12
N VAL A 102 10.10 8.42 -8.27
CA VAL A 102 9.46 9.61 -7.68
C VAL A 102 8.71 9.31 -6.39
N MET A 103 8.23 8.08 -6.22
CA MET A 103 7.64 7.60 -4.96
C MET A 103 8.10 6.19 -4.60
N TRP A 104 8.29 5.93 -3.32
CA TRP A 104 8.79 4.67 -2.81
C TRP A 104 8.27 4.38 -1.40
N SER A 105 8.17 3.11 -1.03
CA SER A 105 7.75 2.70 0.32
C SER A 105 8.91 2.76 1.32
N ASP A 106 8.65 3.06 2.58
CA ASP A 106 9.67 3.01 3.64
C ASP A 106 10.14 1.58 3.96
N THR A 107 9.35 0.56 3.59
CA THR A 107 9.63 -0.83 3.92
C THR A 107 9.35 -1.75 2.72
N ASN A 108 10.09 -2.85 2.65
CA ASN A 108 9.86 -3.91 1.67
C ASN A 108 8.70 -4.79 2.13
N HIS A 109 7.88 -5.25 1.18
CA HIS A 109 6.97 -6.35 1.46
C HIS A 109 7.77 -7.61 1.76
N ALA A 110 7.33 -8.34 2.77
CA ALA A 110 7.92 -9.62 3.15
C ALA A 110 7.95 -10.59 1.96
N GLY A 111 9.00 -11.42 1.92
CA GLY A 111 9.06 -12.60 1.09
C GLY A 111 8.06 -13.66 1.58
N ILE A 112 7.84 -14.68 0.76
CA ILE A 112 6.83 -15.71 1.00
C ILE A 112 7.46 -17.03 0.63
N ALA A 113 7.55 -17.94 1.58
CA ALA A 113 8.12 -19.25 1.33
C ALA A 113 7.15 -20.11 0.51
N ARG A 114 7.69 -21.05 -0.25
CA ARG A 114 6.91 -22.06 -0.94
C ARG A 114 5.99 -22.79 0.05
N GLY A 115 4.71 -22.92 -0.31
CA GLY A 115 3.68 -23.53 0.51
C GLY A 115 3.01 -22.56 1.50
N GLU A 116 3.50 -21.33 1.64
CA GLU A 116 2.80 -20.30 2.43
C GLU A 116 1.63 -19.69 1.64
N PRO A 117 0.62 -19.15 2.35
CA PRO A 117 -0.52 -18.50 1.71
C PRO A 117 -0.13 -17.36 0.76
N TRP A 118 -0.60 -17.47 -0.48
CA TRP A 118 -0.39 -16.53 -1.59
C TRP A 118 -1.72 -16.22 -2.29
N GLY A 119 -1.80 -15.07 -2.95
CA GLY A 119 -3.00 -14.64 -3.68
C GLY A 119 -4.23 -14.32 -2.80
N ALA A 120 -5.30 -13.87 -3.46
CA ALA A 120 -6.55 -13.50 -2.81
C ALA A 120 -7.44 -14.72 -2.48
N ALA A 121 -7.32 -15.82 -3.25
CA ALA A 121 -8.20 -16.98 -3.17
C ALA A 121 -7.73 -18.09 -2.21
N GLY A 122 -6.73 -17.84 -1.36
CA GLY A 122 -6.17 -18.86 -0.47
C GLY A 122 -5.28 -19.87 -1.20
N GLU A 123 -4.73 -19.47 -2.36
CA GLU A 123 -3.68 -20.20 -3.03
C GLU A 123 -2.43 -20.26 -2.14
N VAL A 124 -1.50 -21.14 -2.47
CA VAL A 124 -0.19 -21.18 -1.82
C VAL A 124 0.90 -20.91 -2.84
N ALA A 125 1.99 -20.30 -2.39
CA ALA A 125 3.12 -20.00 -3.26
C ALA A 125 3.73 -21.32 -3.77
N LYS A 126 3.81 -21.47 -5.10
CA LYS A 126 4.42 -22.66 -5.73
C LYS A 126 5.94 -22.66 -5.60
N ASP A 127 6.52 -21.46 -5.53
CA ASP A 127 7.95 -21.17 -5.40
C ASP A 127 8.15 -20.10 -4.33
N ASP A 128 9.38 -19.96 -3.85
CA ASP A 128 9.74 -18.87 -2.94
C ASP A 128 9.61 -17.52 -3.67
N VAL A 129 8.82 -16.62 -3.10
CA VAL A 129 8.64 -15.25 -3.61
C VAL A 129 9.54 -14.32 -2.81
N PRO A 130 10.52 -13.63 -3.43
CA PRO A 130 11.44 -12.79 -2.69
C PRO A 130 10.75 -11.55 -2.10
N PRO A 131 11.32 -10.93 -1.05
CA PRO A 131 10.93 -9.61 -0.59
C PRO A 131 11.03 -8.58 -1.72
N ILE A 132 10.10 -7.63 -1.78
CA ILE A 132 10.04 -6.64 -2.84
C ILE A 132 9.56 -5.28 -2.33
N ALA A 133 10.14 -4.21 -2.83
CA ALA A 133 9.64 -2.85 -2.62
C ALA A 133 8.97 -2.36 -3.89
N TYR A 134 7.78 -1.78 -3.78
CA TYR A 134 7.15 -1.14 -4.93
C TYR A 134 7.48 0.34 -5.00
N VAL A 135 7.82 0.79 -6.19
CA VAL A 135 8.15 2.19 -6.48
C VAL A 135 7.31 2.69 -7.65
N LEU A 136 7.14 4.00 -7.72
CA LEU A 136 6.61 4.71 -8.88
C LEU A 136 7.76 5.47 -9.54
N THR A 137 7.94 5.28 -10.84
CA THR A 137 8.95 5.99 -11.63
C THR A 137 8.40 7.28 -12.24
N LEU A 138 9.31 8.12 -12.72
CA LEU A 138 9.00 9.36 -13.41
C LEU A 138 8.15 9.13 -14.67
N GLY A 139 8.36 8.01 -15.35
CA GLY A 139 7.53 7.55 -16.48
C GLY A 139 6.11 7.15 -16.10
N GLY A 140 5.76 7.14 -14.80
CA GLY A 140 4.44 6.73 -14.32
C GLY A 140 4.28 5.22 -14.14
N GLU A 141 5.38 4.46 -14.22
CA GLU A 141 5.35 3.00 -14.10
C GLU A 141 5.50 2.55 -12.64
N VAL A 142 4.73 1.53 -12.27
CA VAL A 142 4.87 0.87 -10.97
C VAL A 142 5.78 -0.33 -11.12
N GLU A 143 6.94 -0.26 -10.46
CA GLU A 143 7.96 -1.30 -10.52
C GLU A 143 8.13 -1.97 -9.17
N GLY A 144 8.46 -3.26 -9.19
CA GLY A 144 8.90 -4.00 -8.01
C GLY A 144 10.42 -4.16 -8.02
N LEU A 145 11.07 -3.68 -6.96
CA LEU A 145 12.53 -3.76 -6.79
C LEU A 145 12.89 -4.76 -5.70
N ASP A 146 13.92 -5.55 -5.97
CA ASP A 146 14.62 -6.30 -4.93
C ASP A 146 15.36 -5.36 -3.98
N GLU A 147 15.90 -5.88 -2.88
CA GLU A 147 16.57 -5.06 -1.87
C GLU A 147 17.75 -4.26 -2.45
N ALA A 148 18.54 -4.87 -3.34
CA ALA A 148 19.68 -4.23 -3.97
C ALA A 148 19.24 -3.10 -4.92
N GLY A 149 18.23 -3.33 -5.75
CA GLY A 149 17.64 -2.33 -6.63
C GLY A 149 17.02 -1.17 -5.86
N PHE A 150 16.32 -1.50 -4.77
CA PHE A 150 15.70 -0.51 -3.90
C PHE A 150 16.75 0.40 -3.27
N LYS A 151 17.80 -0.15 -2.65
CA LYS A 151 18.91 0.64 -2.06
C LYS A 151 19.64 1.53 -3.07
N ARG A 152 19.70 1.13 -4.35
CA ARG A 152 20.32 1.92 -5.42
C ARG A 152 19.44 3.06 -5.91
N ARG A 153 18.13 2.84 -6.06
CA ARG A 153 17.21 3.74 -6.78
C ARG A 153 16.33 4.59 -5.87
N ALA A 154 15.91 4.04 -4.73
CA ALA A 154 15.22 4.82 -3.71
C ALA A 154 16.25 5.64 -2.93
N PRO A 155 15.97 6.93 -2.65
CA PRO A 155 16.84 7.69 -1.77
C PRO A 155 16.94 7.06 -0.40
N ALA A 156 18.12 7.17 0.23
CA ALA A 156 18.22 6.91 1.65
C ALA A 156 17.22 7.79 2.41
N PRO A 157 16.55 7.27 3.45
CA PRO A 157 15.74 8.12 4.33
C PRO A 157 16.62 9.26 4.83
N ALA A 158 16.10 10.49 4.80
CA ALA A 158 16.81 11.62 5.39
C ALA A 158 17.18 11.25 6.83
N PRO A 159 18.42 11.52 7.29
CA PRO A 159 18.77 11.29 8.67
C PRO A 159 17.77 12.03 9.57
N PRO A 160 17.42 11.48 10.74
CA PRO A 160 16.53 12.17 11.66
C PRO A 160 17.08 13.57 11.91
N ALA A 161 16.21 14.58 11.80
CA ALA A 161 16.59 15.94 12.13
C ALA A 161 17.15 15.97 13.56
N PRO A 162 18.23 16.74 13.81
CA PRO A 162 18.87 16.81 15.12
C PRO A 162 17.92 17.34 16.21
#